data_AF-A0ABD5A0L3-F1
#
_entry.id   AF-A0ABD5A0L3-F1
#
_cell.length_a   1.000
_cell.length_b   1.000
_cell.length_c   1.000
_cell.angle_alpha   90.00
_cell.angle_beta   90.00
_cell.angle_gamma   90.00
#
_symmetry.space_group_name_H-M   'P 1'
#
loop_
_entity.id
_entity.type
_entity.pdbx_description
1 polymer ?
#
loop_
_entity_poly.entity_id
_entity_poly.type
_entity_poly.pdbx_seq_one_letter_code
_entity_poly.pdbx_strand_id
1 'polypeptide(L)'
;MAIFDTIAGILFVLALIFFFVFIGFTITFFIGLIGKYKNTKRIGLIGLAITGISTVLFFGVGLGSEAIYNHQQEQIAKENEKEFSHYSKEFKESYIEIAKNSESVANYIGDQWKDKMDDDDFDVDKVVESALEDKVTETADIKDELDSIENTYTKVVMYADKSTAKKYKSAYSDLKNFADLATNPRGSYSSYVDKFNDLDDKVATDIKEL
;
A
#
# COMPACT_ATOMS: atom_id res chain seq x y z
N MET A 1 15.67 8.25 8.58
CA MET A 1 15.92 7.25 9.64
C MET A 1 17.25 7.55 10.31
N ALA A 2 18.41 7.19 9.73
CA ALA A 2 19.72 7.37 10.35
C ALA A 2 20.04 8.77 10.92
N ILE A 3 19.64 9.87 10.25
CA ILE A 3 19.96 11.23 10.72
C ILE A 3 19.19 11.59 12.01
N PHE A 4 17.92 11.21 12.12
CA PHE A 4 17.11 11.50 13.31
C PHE A 4 17.61 10.69 14.52
N ASP A 5 17.90 9.40 14.30
CA ASP A 5 18.47 8.52 15.33
C ASP A 5 19.86 9.02 15.78
N THR A 6 20.66 9.54 14.84
CA THR A 6 21.96 10.14 15.15
C THR A 6 21.83 11.41 15.98
N ILE A 7 20.88 12.30 15.65
CA ILE A 7 20.64 13.55 16.40
C ILE A 7 20.10 13.25 17.80
N ALA A 8 19.12 12.35 17.92
CA ALA A 8 18.57 11.93 19.20
C ALA A 8 19.66 11.28 20.08
N GLY A 9 20.50 10.42 19.50
CA GLY A 9 21.65 9.82 20.18
C GLY A 9 22.67 10.85 20.68
N ILE A 10 23.01 11.85 19.87
CA ILE A 10 23.92 12.95 20.27
C ILE A 10 23.31 13.75 21.42
N LEU A 11 22.03 14.09 21.35
CA LEU A 11 21.33 14.86 22.40
C LEU A 11 21.26 14.06 23.71
N PHE A 12 21.05 12.74 23.63
CA PHE A 12 21.08 11.86 24.80
C PHE A 12 22.46 11.80 25.46
N VAL A 13 23.53 11.68 24.67
CA VAL A 13 24.91 11.70 25.19
C VAL A 13 25.23 13.06 25.84
N LEU A 14 24.81 14.17 25.22
CA LEU A 14 24.96 15.50 25.81
C LEU A 14 24.18 15.62 27.13
N ALA A 15 22.97 15.07 27.21
CA ALA A 15 22.17 15.05 28.44
C ALA A 15 22.90 14.31 29.57
N LEU A 16 23.55 13.18 29.28
CA LEU A 16 24.36 12.44 30.25
C LEU A 16 25.57 13.26 30.74
N ILE A 17 26.27 13.94 29.83
CA ILE A 17 27.39 14.82 30.20
C ILE A 17 26.91 15.94 31.13
N PHE A 18 25.83 16.64 30.76
CA PHE A 18 25.27 17.71 31.59
C PHE A 18 24.76 17.21 32.94
N PHE A 19 24.26 15.98 33.03
CA PHE A 19 23.86 15.35 34.28
C PHE A 19 25.05 15.13 35.22
N PHE A 20 26.21 14.68 34.73
CA PHE A 20 27.41 14.56 35.56
C PHE A 20 27.94 15.93 36.01
N VAL A 21 27.89 16.94 35.14
CA VAL A 21 28.26 18.31 35.50
C VAL A 21 27.29 18.87 36.56
N PHE A 22 25.99 18.57 36.46
CA PHE A 22 24.97 18.91 37.46
C PHE A 22 25.29 18.30 38.83
N ILE A 23 25.71 17.03 38.89
CA ILE A 23 26.18 16.40 40.14
C ILE A 23 27.38 17.16 40.72
N GLY A 24 28.35 17.53 39.89
CA GLY A 24 29.52 18.32 40.34
C GLY A 24 29.15 19.67 40.95
N PHE A 25 28.21 20.40 40.34
CA PHE A 25 27.71 21.66 40.90
C PHE A 25 26.83 21.46 42.15
N THR A 26 26.11 20.34 42.22
CA THR A 26 25.38 19.94 43.43
C THR A 26 26.34 19.81 44.61
N ILE A 27 27.43 19.06 44.45
CA ILE A 27 28.47 18.89 45.47
C ILE A 27 29.09 20.24 45.85
N THR A 28 29.44 21.05 44.85
CA THR A 28 30.03 22.39 45.05
C THR A 28 29.09 23.31 45.85
N PHE A 29 27.78 23.27 45.57
CA PHE A 29 26.77 24.01 46.31
C PHE A 29 26.71 23.58 47.78
N PHE A 30 26.68 22.28 48.06
CA PHE A 30 26.64 21.76 49.43
C PHE A 30 27.93 22.08 50.22
N ILE A 31 29.10 21.99 49.58
CA ILE A 31 30.38 22.40 50.20
C ILE A 31 30.33 23.90 50.56
N GLY A 32 29.85 24.75 49.65
CA GLY A 32 29.68 26.17 49.91
C GLY A 32 28.69 26.48 51.02
N LEU A 33 27.62 25.68 51.14
CA LEU A 33 26.61 25.80 52.18
C LEU A 33 27.15 25.41 53.56
N ILE A 34 27.78 24.24 53.67
CA ILE A 34 28.30 23.67 54.93
C ILE A 34 29.52 24.46 55.41
N GLY A 35 30.46 24.76 54.52
CA GLY A 35 31.66 25.53 54.83
C GLY A 35 31.43 27.04 54.99
N LYS A 36 30.19 27.53 54.82
CA LYS A 36 29.80 28.95 54.85
C LYS A 36 30.58 29.83 53.87
N TYR A 37 31.11 29.26 52.78
CA TYR A 37 31.84 29.97 51.73
C TYR A 37 30.85 30.68 50.78
N LYS A 38 30.64 31.99 50.97
CA LYS A 38 29.67 32.79 50.19
C LYS A 38 29.87 32.68 48.67
N ASN A 39 31.12 32.72 48.19
CA ASN A 39 31.41 32.65 46.76
C ASN A 39 31.16 31.25 46.18
N THR A 40 31.62 30.20 46.87
CA THR A 40 31.43 28.80 46.46
C THR A 40 29.94 28.41 46.41
N LYS A 41 29.16 28.86 47.41
CA LYS A 41 27.69 28.67 47.43
C LYS A 41 27.02 29.31 46.21
N ARG A 42 27.42 30.55 45.86
CA ARG A 42 26.85 31.29 44.73
C ARG A 42 27.20 30.64 43.39
N ILE A 43 28.44 30.19 43.22
CA ILE A 43 28.90 29.48 42.02
C ILE A 43 28.15 28.14 41.86
N GLY A 44 28.02 27.37 42.93
CA GLY A 44 27.27 26.11 42.92
C GLY A 44 25.80 26.30 42.54
N LEU A 45 25.14 27.35 43.06
CA LEU A 45 23.74 27.64 42.75
C LEU A 45 23.54 28.05 41.28
N ILE A 46 24.42 28.90 40.73
CA ILE A 46 24.35 29.32 39.31
C ILE A 46 24.60 28.12 38.40
N GLY A 47 25.62 27.30 38.71
CA GLY A 47 25.93 26.11 37.95
C GLY A 47 24.79 25.08 37.95
N LEU A 48 24.15 24.86 39.10
CA LEU A 48 22.95 24.03 39.23
C LEU A 48 21.79 24.53 38.37
N ALA A 49 21.54 25.85 38.36
CA ALA A 49 20.45 26.42 37.56
C ALA A 49 20.66 26.20 36.05
N ILE A 50 21.87 26.49 35.56
CA ILE A 50 22.22 26.33 34.13
C ILE A 50 22.16 24.85 33.73
N THR A 51 22.85 23.98 34.48
CA THR A 51 22.93 22.55 34.15
C THR A 51 21.62 21.82 34.33
N GLY A 52 20.79 22.21 35.31
CA GLY A 52 19.45 21.66 35.50
C GLY A 52 18.53 21.96 34.32
N ILE A 53 18.49 23.23 33.86
CA ILE A 53 17.70 23.62 32.68
C ILE A 53 18.19 22.89 31.42
N SER A 54 19.50 22.84 31.20
CA SER A 54 20.08 22.12 30.05
C SER A 54 19.74 20.62 30.06
N THR A 55 19.83 19.97 31.23
CA THR A 55 19.52 18.54 31.36
C THR A 55 18.06 18.24 31.03
N VAL A 56 17.12 19.04 31.56
CA VAL A 56 15.68 18.88 31.28
C VAL A 56 15.37 19.11 29.81
N LEU A 57 15.99 20.12 29.18
CA LEU A 57 15.80 20.40 27.74
C LEU A 57 16.30 19.24 26.87
N PHE A 58 17.49 18.71 27.14
CA PHE A 58 18.05 17.62 26.32
C PHE A 58 17.32 16.28 26.53
N PHE A 59 16.93 15.94 27.77
CA PHE A 59 16.12 14.74 28.02
C PHE A 59 14.69 14.87 27.46
N GLY A 60 14.06 16.03 27.63
CA GLY A 60 12.70 16.27 27.14
C GLY A 60 12.60 16.20 25.62
N VAL A 61 13.61 16.73 24.90
CA VAL A 61 13.68 16.61 23.44
C VAL A 61 14.03 15.19 23.01
N GLY A 62 14.98 14.53 23.67
CA GLY A 62 15.40 13.16 23.32
C GLY A 62 14.29 12.13 23.47
N LEU A 63 13.63 12.07 24.62
CA LEU A 63 12.57 11.08 24.89
C LEU A 63 11.21 11.47 24.28
N GLY A 64 10.89 12.77 24.25
CA GLY A 64 9.63 13.26 23.70
C GLY A 64 9.55 13.13 22.18
N SER A 65 10.67 13.32 21.47
CA SER A 65 10.69 13.21 20.00
C SER A 65 10.50 11.78 19.51
N GLU A 66 11.08 10.79 20.18
CA GLU A 66 10.93 9.37 19.83
C GLU A 66 9.50 8.88 20.06
N ALA A 67 8.86 9.26 21.18
CA ALA A 67 7.48 8.90 21.46
C ALA A 67 6.49 9.53 20.45
N ILE A 68 6.68 10.80 20.09
CA ILE A 68 5.86 11.48 19.08
C ILE A 68 6.07 10.85 17.71
N TYR A 69 7.32 10.54 17.34
CA TYR A 69 7.65 9.91 16.07
C TYR A 69 7.02 8.52 15.93
N ASN A 70 7.17 7.68 16.96
CA ASN A 70 6.58 6.35 16.97
C ASN A 70 5.05 6.41 16.89
N HIS A 71 4.43 7.36 17.60
CA HIS A 71 2.98 7.55 17.52
C HIS A 71 2.52 8.01 16.12
N GLN A 72 3.27 8.91 15.47
CA GLN A 72 2.97 9.33 14.09
C GLN A 72 3.11 8.16 13.10
N GLN A 73 4.15 7.34 13.24
CA GLN A 73 4.34 6.17 12.39
C GLN A 73 3.25 5.13 12.59
N GLU A 74 2.79 4.92 13.83
CA GLU A 74 1.67 4.04 14.12
C GLU A 74 0.37 4.56 13.50
N GLN A 75 0.12 5.87 13.52
CA GLN A 75 -1.04 6.46 12.84
C GLN A 75 -0.97 6.30 11.32
N ILE A 76 0.19 6.56 10.71
CA ILE A 76 0.40 6.35 9.26
C ILE A 76 0.20 4.88 8.90
N ALA A 77 0.71 3.95 9.71
CA ALA A 77 0.53 2.52 9.48
C ALA A 77 -0.96 2.12 9.53
N LYS A 78 -1.72 2.62 10.52
CA LYS A 78 -3.15 2.38 10.63
C LYS A 78 -3.94 2.99 9.48
N GLU A 79 -3.57 4.19 9.04
CA GLU A 79 -4.21 4.84 7.90
C GLU A 79 -3.93 4.06 6.61
N ASN A 80 -2.69 3.65 6.36
CA ASN A 80 -2.33 2.81 5.23
C ASN A 80 -3.06 1.46 5.24
N GLU A 81 -3.20 0.82 6.40
CA GLU A 81 -3.95 -0.45 6.52
C GLU A 81 -5.44 -0.25 6.21
N LYS A 82 -6.02 0.85 6.67
CA LYS A 82 -7.42 1.20 6.38
C LYS A 82 -7.63 1.48 4.89
N GLU A 83 -6.76 2.29 4.27
CA GLU A 83 -6.83 2.59 2.85
C GLU A 83 -6.59 1.33 2.01
N PHE A 84 -5.61 0.49 2.38
CA PHE A 84 -5.40 -0.82 1.75
C PHE A 84 -6.66 -1.67 1.82
N SER A 85 -7.27 -1.83 3.00
CA SER A 85 -8.48 -2.63 3.17
C SER A 85 -9.65 -2.10 2.35
N HIS A 86 -9.80 -0.78 2.23
CA HIS A 86 -10.85 -0.16 1.45
C HIS A 86 -10.69 -0.43 -0.05
N TYR A 87 -9.53 -0.10 -0.63
CA TYR A 87 -9.29 -0.31 -2.05
C TYR A 87 -9.14 -1.80 -2.41
N SER A 88 -8.65 -2.63 -1.49
CA SER A 88 -8.59 -4.08 -1.66
C SER A 88 -9.99 -4.65 -1.88
N LYS A 89 -10.97 -4.18 -1.09
CA LYS A 89 -12.36 -4.60 -1.23
C LYS A 89 -12.97 -4.10 -2.54
N GLU A 90 -12.82 -2.81 -2.85
CA GLU A 90 -13.33 -2.24 -4.12
C GLU A 90 -12.73 -2.95 -5.34
N PHE A 91 -11.43 -3.23 -5.32
CA PHE A 91 -10.78 -4.00 -6.38
C PHE A 91 -11.41 -5.38 -6.54
N LYS A 92 -11.59 -6.13 -5.44
CA LYS A 92 -12.18 -7.49 -5.49
C LYS A 92 -13.61 -7.46 -6.04
N GLU A 93 -14.40 -6.47 -5.67
CA GLU A 93 -15.78 -6.32 -6.16
C GLU A 93 -15.80 -6.05 -7.67
N SER A 94 -15.06 -5.05 -8.14
CA SER A 94 -14.95 -4.74 -9.58
C SER A 94 -14.31 -5.89 -10.38
N TYR A 95 -13.33 -6.58 -9.80
CA TYR A 95 -12.68 -7.73 -10.42
C TYR A 95 -13.69 -8.83 -10.74
N ILE A 96 -14.54 -9.17 -9.77
CA ILE A 96 -15.56 -10.20 -9.93
C ILE A 96 -16.61 -9.78 -10.96
N GLU A 97 -16.99 -8.50 -10.98
CA GLU A 97 -17.95 -7.96 -11.94
C GLU A 97 -17.42 -8.03 -13.38
N ILE A 98 -16.21 -7.51 -13.63
CA ILE A 98 -15.55 -7.57 -14.93
C ILE A 98 -15.38 -9.02 -15.40
N ALA A 99 -14.96 -9.92 -14.49
CA ALA A 99 -14.80 -11.33 -14.82
C ALA A 99 -16.13 -11.96 -15.26
N LYS A 100 -17.22 -11.74 -14.52
CA LYS A 100 -18.55 -12.26 -14.88
C LYS A 100 -19.07 -11.69 -16.20
N ASN A 101 -18.89 -10.39 -16.42
CA ASN A 101 -19.31 -9.74 -17.66
C ASN A 101 -18.51 -10.28 -18.85
N SER A 102 -17.19 -10.45 -18.68
CA SER A 102 -16.30 -11.03 -19.68
C SER A 102 -16.67 -12.48 -20.00
N GLU A 103 -16.96 -13.29 -18.97
CA GLU A 103 -17.40 -14.67 -19.12
C GLU A 103 -18.71 -14.77 -19.92
N SER A 104 -19.69 -13.91 -19.58
CA SER A 104 -20.98 -13.83 -20.26
C SER A 104 -20.83 -13.49 -21.75
N VAL A 105 -20.02 -12.48 -22.09
CA VAL A 105 -19.78 -12.07 -23.47
C VAL A 105 -19.05 -13.17 -24.24
N ALA A 106 -18.00 -13.74 -23.67
CA ALA A 106 -17.21 -14.77 -24.33
C ALA A 106 -18.01 -16.07 -24.57
N ASN A 107 -18.81 -16.50 -23.60
CA ASN A 107 -19.69 -17.66 -23.76
C ASN A 107 -20.71 -17.43 -24.87
N TYR A 108 -21.32 -16.24 -24.93
CA TYR A 108 -22.25 -15.90 -26.00
C TYR A 108 -21.59 -15.96 -27.39
N ILE A 109 -20.41 -15.38 -27.55
CA ILE A 109 -19.65 -15.43 -28.81
C ILE A 109 -19.26 -16.86 -29.16
N GLY A 110 -18.79 -17.63 -28.17
CA GLY A 110 -18.45 -19.03 -28.33
C GLY A 110 -19.62 -19.88 -28.80
N ASP A 111 -20.82 -19.65 -28.26
CA ASP A 111 -22.05 -20.31 -28.67
C ASP A 111 -22.46 -19.92 -30.09
N GLN A 112 -22.46 -18.63 -30.44
CA GLN A 112 -22.77 -18.18 -31.82
C GLN A 112 -21.80 -18.76 -32.84
N TRP A 113 -20.50 -18.79 -32.53
CA TRP A 113 -19.49 -19.39 -33.38
C TRP A 113 -19.74 -20.88 -33.57
N LYS A 114 -19.92 -21.62 -32.47
CA LYS A 114 -20.16 -23.07 -32.50
C LYS A 114 -21.41 -23.44 -33.28
N ASP A 115 -22.49 -22.68 -33.13
CA ASP A 115 -23.76 -22.95 -33.80
C ASP A 115 -23.67 -22.75 -35.32
N LYS A 116 -22.72 -21.93 -35.79
CA LYS A 116 -22.53 -21.57 -37.19
C LYS A 116 -21.39 -22.28 -37.89
N MET A 117 -20.49 -22.93 -37.15
CA MET A 117 -19.25 -23.47 -37.72
C MET A 117 -19.45 -24.61 -38.73
N ASP A 118 -20.61 -25.27 -38.71
CA ASP A 118 -20.96 -26.36 -39.64
C ASP A 118 -21.82 -25.89 -40.83
N ASP A 119 -22.14 -24.59 -40.94
CA ASP A 119 -22.92 -24.03 -42.05
C ASP A 119 -22.06 -23.95 -43.34
N ASP A 120 -22.67 -24.23 -44.50
CA ASP A 120 -21.98 -24.27 -45.80
C ASP A 120 -21.37 -22.91 -46.23
N ASP A 121 -21.89 -21.79 -45.70
CA ASP A 121 -21.45 -20.41 -45.93
C ASP A 121 -20.75 -19.79 -44.72
N PHE A 122 -20.25 -20.62 -43.80
CA PHE A 122 -19.60 -20.18 -42.57
C PHE A 122 -18.43 -19.20 -42.83
N ASP A 123 -18.55 -18.02 -42.21
CA ASP A 123 -17.58 -16.95 -42.23
C ASP A 123 -17.34 -16.50 -40.79
N VAL A 124 -16.22 -16.94 -40.22
CA VAL A 124 -15.88 -16.69 -38.81
C VAL A 124 -15.89 -15.21 -38.46
N ASP A 125 -15.37 -14.37 -39.36
CA ASP A 125 -15.23 -12.95 -39.08
C ASP A 125 -16.61 -12.31 -38.96
N LYS A 126 -17.56 -12.69 -39.82
CA LYS A 126 -18.95 -12.21 -39.75
C LYS A 126 -19.70 -12.72 -38.54
N VAL A 127 -19.50 -13.98 -38.16
CA VAL A 127 -20.17 -14.55 -36.99
C VAL A 127 -19.70 -13.88 -35.71
N VAL A 128 -18.38 -13.67 -35.58
CA VAL A 128 -17.79 -12.96 -34.45
C VAL A 128 -18.20 -11.49 -34.43
N GLU A 129 -18.16 -10.80 -35.58
CA GLU A 129 -18.59 -9.40 -35.71
C GLU A 129 -20.05 -9.23 -35.31
N SER A 130 -20.96 -10.06 -35.82
CA SER A 130 -22.38 -10.02 -35.46
C SER A 130 -22.60 -10.29 -33.97
N ALA A 131 -21.89 -11.26 -33.39
CA ALA A 131 -22.02 -11.58 -31.97
C ALA A 131 -21.49 -10.44 -31.07
N LEU A 132 -20.43 -9.75 -31.51
CA LEU A 132 -19.92 -8.55 -30.82
C LEU A 132 -20.86 -7.36 -30.97
N GLU A 133 -21.50 -7.19 -32.12
CA GLU A 133 -22.54 -6.15 -32.31
C GLU A 133 -23.73 -6.37 -31.37
N ASP A 134 -24.18 -7.63 -31.22
CA ASP A 134 -25.24 -8.00 -30.27
C ASP A 134 -24.85 -7.77 -28.81
N LYS A 135 -23.55 -7.70 -28.52
CA LYS A 135 -22.95 -7.46 -27.19
C LYS A 135 -22.18 -6.16 -27.09
N VAL A 136 -22.51 -5.18 -27.93
CA VAL A 136 -21.74 -3.92 -28.03
C VAL A 136 -21.75 -3.12 -26.73
N THR A 137 -22.87 -3.11 -26.01
CA THR A 137 -23.00 -2.41 -24.73
C THR A 137 -22.16 -3.09 -23.65
N GLU A 138 -22.32 -4.41 -23.47
CA GLU A 138 -21.55 -5.16 -22.48
C GLU A 138 -20.04 -5.10 -22.76
N THR A 139 -19.66 -5.12 -24.04
CA THR A 139 -18.26 -4.98 -24.47
C THR A 139 -17.69 -3.59 -24.16
N ALA A 140 -18.51 -2.54 -24.27
CA ALA A 140 -18.11 -1.19 -23.88
C ALA A 140 -18.00 -1.06 -22.36
N ASP A 141 -18.98 -1.58 -21.63
CA ASP A 141 -19.01 -1.55 -20.16
C ASP A 141 -17.78 -2.26 -19.57
N ILE A 142 -17.39 -3.44 -20.09
CA ILE A 142 -16.16 -4.16 -19.68
C ILE A 142 -14.91 -3.28 -19.84
N LYS A 143 -14.81 -2.50 -20.93
CA LYS A 143 -13.66 -1.63 -21.18
C LYS A 143 -13.63 -0.45 -20.21
N ASP A 144 -14.77 0.19 -19.99
CA ASP A 144 -14.90 1.30 -19.05
C ASP A 144 -14.63 0.84 -17.59
N GLU A 145 -15.11 -0.35 -17.21
CA GLU A 145 -14.83 -0.98 -15.92
C GLU A 145 -13.34 -1.32 -15.75
N LEU A 146 -12.68 -1.82 -16.80
CA LEU A 146 -11.23 -2.10 -16.80
C LEU A 146 -10.37 -0.84 -16.62
N ASP A 147 -10.79 0.28 -17.21
CA ASP A 147 -10.13 1.57 -17.03
C ASP A 147 -10.35 2.10 -15.60
N SER A 148 -11.56 1.92 -15.06
CA SER A 148 -11.90 2.30 -13.69
C SER A 148 -11.11 1.50 -12.64
N ILE A 149 -11.04 0.17 -12.79
CA ILE A 149 -10.35 -0.71 -11.84
C ILE A 149 -8.83 -0.48 -11.84
N GLU A 150 -8.23 0.05 -12.92
CA GLU A 150 -6.80 0.39 -12.96
C GLU A 150 -6.41 1.41 -11.87
N ASN A 151 -7.28 2.40 -11.64
CA ASN A 151 -7.07 3.39 -10.58
C ASN A 151 -7.13 2.73 -9.19
N THR A 152 -8.13 1.89 -8.94
CA THR A 152 -8.28 1.16 -7.67
C THR A 152 -7.11 0.22 -7.43
N TYR A 153 -6.70 -0.54 -8.45
CA TYR A 153 -5.50 -1.38 -8.46
C TYR A 153 -4.24 -0.58 -8.05
N THR A 154 -4.04 0.59 -8.66
CA THR A 154 -2.88 1.44 -8.39
C THR A 154 -2.84 1.85 -6.91
N LYS A 155 -3.99 2.19 -6.33
CA LYS A 155 -4.10 2.52 -4.90
C LYS A 155 -3.82 1.31 -4.01
N VAL A 156 -4.33 0.12 -4.36
CA VAL A 156 -4.02 -1.11 -3.61
C VAL A 156 -2.51 -1.33 -3.56
N VAL A 157 -1.83 -1.27 -4.72
CA VAL A 157 -0.37 -1.46 -4.81
C VAL A 157 0.40 -0.41 -4.01
N MET A 158 -0.10 0.82 -3.93
CA MET A 158 0.53 1.90 -3.17
C MET A 158 0.56 1.64 -1.66
N TYR A 159 -0.49 1.03 -1.11
CA TYR A 159 -0.61 0.79 0.33
C TYR A 159 -0.23 -0.64 0.76
N ALA A 160 -0.11 -1.57 -0.19
CA ALA A 160 0.25 -2.96 0.07
C ALA A 160 1.75 -3.15 0.35
N ASP A 161 2.08 -4.23 1.09
CA ASP A 161 3.45 -4.73 1.09
C ASP A 161 3.84 -5.31 -0.29
N LYS A 162 5.15 -5.48 -0.52
CA LYS A 162 5.69 -5.91 -1.81
C LYS A 162 5.13 -7.25 -2.31
N SER A 163 4.89 -8.21 -1.41
CA SER A 163 4.37 -9.53 -1.78
C SER A 163 2.91 -9.42 -2.20
N THR A 164 2.11 -8.71 -1.42
CA THR A 164 0.68 -8.47 -1.70
C THR A 164 0.50 -7.65 -2.97
N ALA A 165 1.28 -6.57 -3.15
CA ALA A 165 1.28 -5.78 -4.38
C ALA A 165 1.56 -6.64 -5.64
N LYS A 166 2.46 -7.63 -5.54
CA LYS A 166 2.76 -8.54 -6.65
C LYS A 166 1.55 -9.42 -7.01
N LYS A 167 0.79 -9.90 -6.02
CA LYS A 167 -0.42 -10.69 -6.25
C LYS A 167 -1.48 -9.85 -6.98
N TYR A 168 -1.79 -8.66 -6.48
CA TYR A 168 -2.74 -7.75 -7.11
C TYR A 168 -2.34 -7.37 -8.55
N LYS A 169 -1.05 -7.18 -8.80
CA LYS A 169 -0.53 -6.93 -10.15
C LYS A 169 -0.72 -8.13 -11.08
N SER A 170 -0.50 -9.36 -10.60
CA SER A 170 -0.78 -10.56 -11.41
C SER A 170 -2.26 -10.65 -11.71
N ALA A 171 -3.10 -10.57 -10.67
CA ALA A 171 -4.55 -10.66 -10.80
C ALA A 171 -5.10 -9.64 -11.80
N TYR A 172 -4.73 -8.35 -11.67
CA TYR A 172 -5.15 -7.32 -12.62
C TYR A 172 -4.70 -7.60 -14.06
N SER A 173 -3.46 -8.09 -14.24
CA SER A 173 -2.95 -8.44 -15.57
C SER A 173 -3.73 -9.61 -16.18
N ASP A 174 -4.09 -10.60 -15.38
CA ASP A 174 -4.79 -11.79 -15.82
C ASP A 174 -6.26 -11.48 -16.16
N LEU A 175 -6.93 -10.66 -15.32
CA LEU A 175 -8.25 -10.10 -15.63
C LEU A 175 -8.25 -9.30 -16.94
N LYS A 176 -7.23 -8.45 -17.14
CA LYS A 176 -7.11 -7.65 -18.37
C LYS A 176 -6.97 -8.54 -19.61
N ASN A 177 -6.19 -9.62 -19.52
CA ASN A 177 -6.05 -10.58 -20.62
C ASN A 177 -7.35 -11.34 -20.89
N PHE A 178 -8.08 -11.71 -19.83
CA PHE A 178 -9.37 -12.39 -19.92
C PHE A 178 -10.43 -11.52 -20.60
N ALA A 179 -10.57 -10.28 -20.13
CA ALA A 179 -11.48 -9.29 -20.72
C ALA A 179 -11.08 -8.87 -22.14
N ASP A 180 -9.79 -8.76 -22.46
CA ASP A 180 -9.33 -8.55 -23.84
C ASP A 180 -9.75 -9.70 -24.74
N LEU A 181 -9.59 -10.96 -24.31
CA LEU A 181 -9.99 -12.11 -25.11
C LEU A 181 -11.51 -12.17 -25.31
N ALA A 182 -12.30 -11.83 -24.28
CA ALA A 182 -13.75 -11.78 -24.37
C ALA A 182 -14.25 -10.72 -25.37
N THR A 183 -13.64 -9.52 -25.33
CA THR A 183 -14.05 -8.37 -26.16
C THR A 183 -13.35 -8.29 -27.51
N ASN A 184 -12.34 -9.13 -27.75
CA ASN A 184 -11.58 -9.23 -28.98
C ASN A 184 -11.23 -10.70 -29.30
N PRO A 185 -12.24 -11.51 -29.67
CA PRO A 185 -12.06 -12.92 -30.00
C PRO A 185 -11.12 -13.07 -31.20
N ARG A 186 -10.17 -14.01 -31.11
CA ARG A 186 -9.15 -14.21 -32.14
C ARG A 186 -8.60 -15.63 -32.14
N GLY A 187 -8.20 -16.10 -33.31
CA GLY A 187 -7.64 -17.44 -33.52
C GLY A 187 -8.66 -18.40 -34.14
N SER A 188 -8.42 -19.71 -34.04
CA SER A 188 -9.43 -20.72 -34.35
C SER A 188 -10.36 -20.92 -33.16
N TYR A 189 -11.55 -21.47 -33.40
CA TYR A 189 -12.53 -21.80 -32.34
C TYR A 189 -11.89 -22.58 -31.19
N SER A 190 -11.20 -23.70 -31.49
CA SER A 190 -10.51 -24.49 -30.46
C SER A 190 -9.50 -23.65 -29.67
N SER A 191 -8.66 -22.87 -30.37
CA SER A 191 -7.65 -22.05 -29.69
C SER A 191 -8.24 -20.92 -28.86
N TYR A 192 -9.42 -20.42 -29.24
CA TYR A 192 -10.16 -19.41 -28.50
C TYR A 192 -10.74 -20.02 -27.22
N VAL A 193 -11.47 -21.13 -27.33
CA VAL A 193 -12.06 -21.85 -26.21
C VAL A 193 -11.00 -22.31 -25.21
N ASP A 194 -9.90 -22.90 -25.68
CA ASP A 194 -8.81 -23.37 -24.81
C ASP A 194 -8.21 -22.20 -24.01
N LYS A 195 -7.88 -21.09 -24.69
CA LYS A 195 -7.32 -19.90 -24.02
C LYS A 195 -8.30 -19.24 -23.07
N PHE A 196 -9.59 -19.23 -23.43
CA PHE A 196 -10.64 -18.66 -22.60
C PHE A 196 -10.76 -19.45 -21.30
N ASN A 197 -10.85 -20.78 -21.37
CA ASN A 197 -10.91 -21.65 -20.19
C ASN A 197 -9.65 -21.51 -19.31
N ASP A 198 -8.47 -21.48 -19.92
CA ASP A 198 -7.20 -21.29 -19.18
C ASP A 198 -7.18 -19.96 -18.41
N LEU A 199 -7.70 -18.88 -19.02
CA LEU A 199 -7.77 -17.56 -18.38
C LEU A 199 -8.88 -17.48 -17.34
N ASP A 200 -10.04 -18.11 -17.57
CA ASP A 200 -11.14 -18.18 -16.61
C ASP A 200 -10.70 -18.89 -15.31
N ASP A 201 -10.08 -20.07 -15.44
CA ASP A 201 -9.52 -20.81 -14.32
C ASP A 201 -8.50 -19.98 -13.54
N LYS A 202 -7.68 -19.21 -14.27
CA LYS A 202 -6.66 -18.33 -13.68
C LYS A 202 -7.29 -17.17 -12.91
N VAL A 203 -8.25 -16.47 -13.52
CA VAL A 203 -9.00 -15.37 -12.90
C VAL A 203 -9.76 -15.83 -11.65
N ALA A 204 -10.38 -17.01 -11.73
CA ALA A 204 -11.06 -17.64 -10.59
C ALA A 204 -10.11 -18.08 -9.48
N THR A 205 -8.85 -18.37 -9.79
CA THR A 205 -7.81 -18.70 -8.81
C THR A 205 -7.24 -17.44 -8.17
N ASP A 206 -6.91 -16.43 -8.97
CA ASP A 206 -6.35 -15.16 -8.51
C ASP A 206 -7.24 -14.52 -7.43
N ILE A 207 -8.55 -14.44 -7.65
CA ILE A 207 -9.47 -13.83 -6.68
C ILE A 207 -9.53 -14.58 -5.33
N LYS A 208 -9.26 -15.90 -5.32
CA LYS A 208 -9.19 -16.70 -4.08
C LYS A 208 -7.87 -16.49 -3.33
N GLU A 209 -6.82 -16.09 -4.03
CA GLU A 209 -5.48 -15.89 -3.47
C GLU A 209 -5.20 -14.45 -2.98
N LEU A 210 -6.09 -13.51 -3.32
CA LEU A 210 -6.15 -12.12 -2.83
C LEU A 210 -6.90 -12.04 -1.49
#